data_AF-A0A9E8NEM0-F1
#
_entry.id   AF-A0A9E8NEM0-F1
#
_cell.length_a   1.000
_cell.length_b   1.000
_cell.length_c   1.000
_cell.angle_alpha   90.00
_cell.angle_beta   90.00
_cell.angle_gamma   90.00
#
_symmetry.space_group_name_H-M   'P 1'
#
loop_
_entity.id
_entity.type
_entity.pdbx_description
1 polymer ?
#
loop_
_entity_poly.entity_id
_entity_poly.type
_entity_poly.pdbx_seq_one_letter_code
_entity_poly.pdbx_strand_id
1 'polypeptide(L)'
;MDKKLFDIPVLLITFNRPETTCLVFEQIRKLRPSHLYLFSDAPRKDMPEDNDLVEACRYLLNDSEIDWDCKVERWFPETNMGCALGICSAITWAFETCSQLIIVEDDCLPHPDFFTFCKFMLDMYRGNDRIMHISGTLMNEEAKESNSDHFFSLIGNTGGWATWKRAWNKYDFWMEQLPEMKSQKRMQSLIRNENTLKYWLDRFDAVYAEEKKQNWEVQWQYTLFKNYALAVVPNTNLISSIDYMAGASL
;
A
#
# COMPACT_ATOMS: atom_id res chain seq x y z
N MET A 1 21.86 2.47 -25.46
CA MET A 1 21.68 3.49 -24.41
C MET A 1 21.22 2.74 -23.18
N ASP A 2 22.02 2.71 -22.12
CA ASP A 2 21.57 2.14 -20.85
C ASP A 2 20.37 2.96 -20.35
N LYS A 3 19.24 2.27 -20.17
CA LYS A 3 18.02 2.90 -19.69
C LYS A 3 18.27 3.35 -18.24
N LYS A 4 18.07 4.64 -17.97
CA LYS A 4 18.23 5.21 -16.62
C LYS A 4 17.35 4.43 -15.64
N LEU A 5 17.92 4.03 -14.51
CA LEU A 5 17.19 3.36 -13.43
C LEU A 5 16.09 4.25 -12.87
N PHE A 6 15.01 3.62 -12.39
CA PHE A 6 13.94 4.32 -11.71
C PHE A 6 14.35 4.65 -10.27
N ASP A 7 14.25 5.92 -9.88
CA ASP A 7 14.92 6.48 -8.68
C ASP A 7 14.01 6.59 -7.44
N ILE A 8 12.75 6.15 -7.53
CA ILE A 8 11.86 6.05 -6.37
C ILE A 8 11.93 4.62 -5.83
N PRO A 9 12.22 4.41 -4.53
CA PRO A 9 12.23 3.09 -3.95
C PRO A 9 10.86 2.42 -4.04
N VAL A 10 10.87 1.11 -4.28
CA VAL A 10 9.67 0.26 -4.35
C VAL A 10 9.74 -0.76 -3.22
N LEU A 11 8.65 -0.95 -2.50
CA LEU A 11 8.42 -2.06 -1.57
C LEU A 11 7.44 -3.03 -2.21
N LEU A 12 7.87 -4.28 -2.39
CA LEU A 12 7.00 -5.40 -2.74
C LEU A 12 6.73 -6.24 -1.49
N ILE A 13 5.45 -6.46 -1.19
CA ILE A 13 4.96 -7.26 -0.08
C ILE A 13 4.33 -8.52 -0.64
N THR A 14 4.80 -9.70 -0.22
CA THR A 14 4.29 -10.99 -0.66
C THR A 14 3.98 -11.91 0.51
N PHE A 15 3.17 -12.92 0.26
CA PHE A 15 2.99 -14.04 1.18
C PHE A 15 3.07 -15.38 0.46
N ASN A 16 1.93 -16.00 0.15
CA ASN A 16 1.82 -17.38 -0.32
C ASN A 16 1.17 -17.48 -1.72
N ARG A 17 1.24 -16.40 -2.53
CA ARG A 17 0.64 -16.35 -3.88
C ARG A 17 1.72 -16.26 -4.96
N PRO A 18 2.42 -17.36 -5.30
CA PRO A 18 3.56 -17.31 -6.22
C PRO A 18 3.18 -16.89 -7.64
N GLU A 19 1.98 -17.26 -8.11
CA GLU A 19 1.51 -16.90 -9.46
C GLU A 19 1.33 -15.39 -9.62
N THR A 20 0.63 -14.75 -8.67
CA THR A 20 0.38 -13.31 -8.71
C THR A 20 1.65 -12.53 -8.37
N THR A 21 2.46 -13.03 -7.42
CA THR A 21 3.80 -12.50 -7.11
C THR A 21 4.67 -12.42 -8.37
N CYS A 22 4.70 -13.49 -9.19
CA CYS A 22 5.45 -13.51 -10.43
C CYS A 22 4.99 -12.38 -11.39
N LEU A 23 3.68 -12.23 -11.59
CA LEU A 23 3.12 -11.21 -12.48
C LEU A 23 3.43 -9.79 -12.01
N VAL A 24 3.33 -9.52 -10.71
CA VAL A 24 3.63 -8.22 -10.10
C VAL A 24 5.12 -7.92 -10.17
N PHE A 25 5.96 -8.89 -9.78
CA PHE A 25 7.41 -8.73 -9.79
C PHE A 25 7.96 -8.49 -11.20
N GLU A 26 7.39 -9.13 -12.23
CA GLU A 26 7.75 -8.87 -13.62
C GLU A 26 7.53 -7.40 -14.05
N GLN A 27 6.52 -6.72 -13.52
CA GLN A 27 6.34 -5.28 -13.79
C GLN A 27 7.41 -4.43 -13.09
N ILE A 28 7.80 -4.81 -11.86
CA ILE A 28 8.90 -4.16 -11.12
C ILE A 28 10.25 -4.40 -11.81
N ARG A 29 10.48 -5.62 -12.32
CA ARG A 29 11.68 -5.98 -13.09
C ARG A 29 11.78 -5.18 -14.39
N LYS A 30 10.68 -4.94 -15.10
CA LYS A 30 10.64 -4.04 -16.27
C LYS A 30 10.91 -2.57 -15.91
N LEU A 31 10.48 -2.14 -14.72
CA LEU A 31 10.71 -0.79 -14.20
C LEU A 31 12.19 -0.54 -13.86
N ARG A 32 12.90 -1.56 -13.35
CA ARG A 32 14.31 -1.50 -12.92
C ARG A 32 14.55 -0.38 -11.88
N PRO A 33 13.92 -0.44 -10.69
CA PRO A 33 14.17 0.52 -9.62
C PRO A 33 15.61 0.42 -9.11
N SER A 34 16.24 1.55 -8.78
CA SER A 34 17.59 1.56 -8.19
C SER A 34 17.62 1.07 -6.74
N HIS A 35 16.44 1.00 -6.09
CA HIS A 35 16.30 0.52 -4.71
C HIS A 35 14.99 -0.25 -4.57
N LEU A 36 15.11 -1.51 -4.15
CA LEU A 36 13.99 -2.43 -3.96
C LEU A 36 14.00 -2.98 -2.53
N TYR A 37 12.86 -2.86 -1.85
CA TYR A 37 12.56 -3.54 -0.60
C TYR A 37 11.67 -4.74 -0.90
N LEU A 38 12.01 -5.89 -0.34
CA LEU A 38 11.28 -7.14 -0.53
C LEU A 38 10.89 -7.68 0.85
N PHE A 39 9.59 -7.71 1.11
CA PHE A 39 9.02 -8.33 2.30
C PHE A 39 8.23 -9.56 1.89
N SER A 40 8.47 -10.69 2.57
CA SER A 40 7.73 -11.94 2.34
C SER A 40 7.46 -12.61 3.67
N ASP A 41 6.21 -12.55 4.14
CA ASP A 41 5.84 -13.06 5.48
C ASP A 41 6.10 -14.57 5.59
N ALA A 42 6.24 -15.09 6.81
CA ALA A 42 6.49 -16.51 7.03
C ALA A 42 5.21 -17.34 6.89
N PRO A 43 5.30 -18.67 6.62
CA PRO A 43 4.15 -19.57 6.61
C PRO A 43 3.35 -19.51 7.91
N ARG A 44 2.00 -19.60 7.83
CA ARG A 44 1.19 -19.71 9.05
C ARG A 44 1.45 -21.07 9.68
N LYS A 45 1.70 -21.07 10.99
CA LYS A 45 2.08 -22.29 11.75
C LYS A 45 1.10 -23.45 11.56
N ASP A 46 -0.18 -23.13 11.44
CA ASP A 46 -1.28 -24.11 11.36
C ASP A 46 -1.72 -24.42 9.91
N MET A 47 -0.96 -23.95 8.89
CA MET A 47 -1.25 -24.14 7.46
C MET A 47 -0.01 -24.68 6.72
N PRO A 48 0.21 -26.01 6.71
CA PRO A 48 1.40 -26.61 6.11
C PRO A 48 1.61 -26.30 4.62
N GLU A 49 0.53 -26.07 3.87
CA GLU A 49 0.56 -25.68 2.46
C GLU A 49 1.24 -24.34 2.21
N ASP A 50 1.30 -23.45 3.22
CA ASP A 50 1.99 -22.17 3.08
C ASP A 50 3.50 -22.34 2.92
N ASN A 51 4.10 -23.44 3.38
CA ASN A 51 5.56 -23.62 3.31
C ASN A 51 6.05 -23.60 1.86
N ASP A 52 5.51 -24.49 1.02
CA ASP A 52 5.91 -24.61 -0.38
C ASP A 52 5.56 -23.33 -1.16
N LEU A 53 4.41 -22.71 -0.86
CA LEU A 53 3.95 -21.49 -1.53
C LEU A 53 4.79 -20.26 -1.18
N VAL A 54 5.14 -20.07 0.09
CA VAL A 54 6.02 -18.97 0.54
C VAL A 54 7.44 -19.18 0.03
N GLU A 55 7.96 -20.42 0.04
CA GLU A 55 9.27 -20.71 -0.56
C GLU A 55 9.29 -20.41 -2.05
N ALA A 56 8.22 -20.76 -2.79
CA ALA A 56 8.07 -20.39 -4.20
C ALA A 56 8.05 -18.87 -4.41
N CYS A 57 7.32 -18.11 -3.59
CA CYS A 57 7.35 -16.64 -3.62
C CYS A 57 8.76 -16.11 -3.37
N ARG A 58 9.45 -16.57 -2.32
CA ARG A 58 10.81 -16.11 -1.97
C ARG A 58 11.84 -16.47 -3.04
N TYR A 59 11.68 -17.60 -3.72
CA TYR A 59 12.52 -18.00 -4.84
C TYR A 59 12.44 -17.00 -6.00
N LEU A 60 11.25 -16.49 -6.34
CA LEU A 60 11.06 -15.48 -7.39
C LEU A 60 11.76 -14.14 -7.08
N LEU A 61 12.08 -13.90 -5.81
CA LEU A 61 12.66 -12.65 -5.30
C LEU A 61 14.17 -12.75 -5.05
N ASN A 62 14.82 -13.82 -5.53
CA ASN A 62 16.24 -14.06 -5.34
C ASN A 62 17.12 -13.08 -6.16
N ASP A 63 18.44 -13.09 -5.93
CA ASP A 63 19.36 -12.18 -6.63
C ASP A 63 19.52 -12.49 -8.13
N SER A 64 19.41 -13.75 -8.55
CA SER A 64 19.47 -14.10 -9.98
C SER A 64 18.30 -13.54 -10.79
N GLU A 65 17.16 -13.28 -10.15
CA GLU A 65 16.00 -12.65 -10.77
C GLU A 65 16.07 -11.11 -10.80
N ILE A 66 17.15 -10.51 -10.31
CA ILE A 66 17.40 -9.06 -10.32
C ILE A 66 18.65 -8.77 -11.15
N ASP A 67 18.46 -8.61 -12.46
CA ASP A 67 19.55 -8.50 -13.45
C ASP A 67 19.95 -7.05 -13.79
N TRP A 68 19.67 -6.11 -12.89
CA TRP A 68 20.05 -4.70 -13.02
C TRP A 68 20.72 -4.18 -11.75
N ASP A 69 21.46 -3.08 -11.86
CA ASP A 69 22.12 -2.44 -10.73
C ASP A 69 21.08 -1.89 -9.74
N CYS A 70 20.81 -2.67 -8.69
CA CYS A 70 19.74 -2.45 -7.74
C CYS A 70 20.26 -2.63 -6.32
N LYS A 71 20.02 -1.66 -5.46
CA LYS A 71 20.16 -1.87 -4.02
C LYS A 71 18.95 -2.67 -3.55
N VAL A 72 19.17 -3.91 -3.11
CA VAL A 72 18.09 -4.79 -2.64
C VAL A 72 18.18 -4.98 -1.13
N GLU A 73 17.09 -4.72 -0.43
CA GLU A 73 16.92 -5.01 0.99
C GLU A 73 15.80 -6.04 1.14
N ARG A 74 16.04 -7.12 1.90
CA ARG A 74 15.08 -8.21 2.09
C ARG A 74 14.78 -8.41 3.56
N TRP A 75 13.49 -8.58 3.87
CA TRP A 75 13.06 -9.00 5.19
C TRP A 75 12.05 -10.14 5.07
N PHE A 76 12.53 -11.34 5.41
CA PHE A 76 11.77 -12.58 5.41
C PHE A 76 11.70 -13.08 6.85
N PRO A 77 10.66 -12.72 7.63
CA PRO A 77 10.56 -13.14 9.02
C PRO A 77 10.50 -14.66 9.16
N GLU A 78 10.95 -15.15 10.32
CA GLU A 78 10.92 -16.57 10.70
C GLU A 78 9.51 -17.03 11.11
N THR A 79 8.69 -16.10 11.61
CA THR A 79 7.32 -16.37 12.09
C THR A 79 6.32 -15.48 11.39
N ASN A 80 5.17 -16.04 11.01
CA ASN A 80 4.09 -15.28 10.37
C ASN A 80 3.67 -14.11 11.27
N MET A 81 3.77 -12.89 10.75
CA MET A 81 3.38 -11.68 11.44
C MET A 81 1.90 -11.35 11.22
N GLY A 82 1.32 -11.87 10.14
CA GLY A 82 -0.05 -11.62 9.74
C GLY A 82 -0.20 -10.32 8.96
N CYS A 83 -1.34 -10.18 8.27
CA CYS A 83 -1.58 -9.10 7.31
C CYS A 83 -1.33 -7.70 7.91
N ALA A 84 -2.00 -7.33 9.00
CA ALA A 84 -1.88 -5.96 9.51
C ALA A 84 -0.49 -5.63 10.08
N LEU A 85 0.01 -6.45 11.00
CA LEU A 85 1.30 -6.20 11.66
C LEU A 85 2.47 -6.39 10.68
N GLY A 86 2.42 -7.42 9.82
CA GLY A 86 3.43 -7.68 8.81
C GLY A 86 3.57 -6.52 7.82
N ILE A 87 2.46 -6.08 7.22
CA ILE A 87 2.47 -4.98 6.24
C ILE A 87 2.92 -3.67 6.86
N CYS A 88 2.36 -3.27 8.02
CA CYS A 88 2.74 -2.01 8.62
C CYS A 88 4.20 -2.01 9.11
N SER A 89 4.71 -3.15 9.57
CA SER A 89 6.11 -3.30 9.93
C SER A 89 7.02 -3.23 8.70
N ALA A 90 6.65 -3.87 7.59
CA ALA A 90 7.41 -3.82 6.34
C ALA A 90 7.54 -2.39 5.80
N ILE A 91 6.44 -1.62 5.82
CA ILE A 91 6.44 -0.21 5.41
C ILE A 91 7.32 0.62 6.36
N THR A 92 7.20 0.40 7.68
CA THR A 92 8.00 1.10 8.69
C THR A 92 9.49 0.82 8.51
N TRP A 93 9.86 -0.44 8.31
CA TRP A 93 11.21 -0.89 8.02
C TRP A 93 11.77 -0.23 6.76
N ALA A 94 11.03 -0.22 5.65
CA ALA A 94 11.47 0.44 4.42
C ALA A 94 11.72 1.95 4.64
N PHE A 95 10.86 2.63 5.41
CA PHE A 95 11.05 4.03 5.75
C PHE A 95 12.21 4.32 6.70
N GLU A 96 12.90 3.32 7.27
CA GLU A 96 14.13 3.56 8.04
C GLU A 96 15.20 4.21 7.16
N THR A 97 15.29 3.80 5.88
CA THR A 97 16.36 4.20 4.96
C THR A 97 15.90 5.04 3.76
N CYS A 98 14.60 5.22 3.54
CA CYS A 98 14.06 6.10 2.47
C CYS A 98 13.12 7.21 2.98
N SER A 99 12.88 8.24 2.17
CA SER A 99 11.98 9.36 2.49
C SER A 99 10.61 9.28 1.80
N GLN A 100 10.49 8.44 0.77
CA GLN A 100 9.31 8.23 -0.05
C GLN A 100 9.35 6.81 -0.63
N LEU A 101 8.18 6.21 -0.83
CA LEU A 101 8.07 4.79 -1.14
C LEU A 101 6.84 4.55 -2.02
N ILE A 102 7.01 3.73 -3.06
CA ILE A 102 5.91 3.08 -3.78
C ILE A 102 5.71 1.70 -3.15
N ILE A 103 4.48 1.35 -2.82
CA ILE A 103 4.12 0.14 -2.08
C ILE A 103 3.18 -0.68 -2.97
N VAL A 104 3.55 -1.93 -3.20
CA VAL A 104 2.82 -2.87 -4.06
C VAL A 104 2.70 -4.21 -3.34
N GLU A 105 1.50 -4.76 -3.32
CA GLU A 105 1.19 -6.10 -2.78
C GLU A 105 1.13 -7.14 -3.92
N ASP A 106 1.21 -8.42 -3.57
CA ASP A 106 1.30 -9.52 -4.52
C ASP A 106 0.05 -9.74 -5.39
N ASP A 107 -1.04 -9.02 -5.13
CA ASP A 107 -2.30 -9.04 -5.86
C ASP A 107 -2.63 -7.71 -6.59
N CYS A 108 -1.71 -6.77 -6.55
CA CYS A 108 -1.84 -5.44 -7.15
C CYS A 108 -1.00 -5.35 -8.43
N LEU A 109 -1.53 -5.78 -9.59
CA LEU A 109 -0.80 -5.73 -10.86
C LEU A 109 -0.68 -4.30 -11.40
N PRO A 110 0.53 -3.68 -11.40
CA PRO A 110 0.66 -2.29 -11.79
C PRO A 110 0.81 -2.14 -13.31
N HIS A 111 0.07 -1.18 -13.89
CA HIS A 111 0.36 -0.68 -15.23
C HIS A 111 1.67 0.12 -15.21
N PRO A 112 2.51 0.13 -16.28
CA PRO A 112 3.74 0.93 -16.30
C PRO A 112 3.56 2.42 -15.93
N ASP A 113 2.40 2.99 -16.28
CA ASP A 113 2.09 4.39 -15.97
C ASP A 113 1.86 4.64 -14.47
N PHE A 114 1.53 3.61 -13.67
CA PHE A 114 1.42 3.71 -12.21
C PHE A 114 2.70 4.27 -11.59
N PHE A 115 3.86 3.71 -11.95
CA PHE A 115 5.14 4.13 -11.38
C PHE A 115 5.50 5.56 -11.78
N THR A 116 5.26 5.92 -13.05
CA THR A 116 5.49 7.27 -13.55
C THR A 116 4.57 8.28 -12.86
N PHE A 117 3.31 7.93 -12.67
CA PHE A 117 2.33 8.72 -11.94
C PHE A 117 2.76 8.93 -10.48
N CYS A 118 3.08 7.86 -9.75
CA CYS A 118 3.55 7.95 -8.37
C CYS A 118 4.80 8.82 -8.25
N LYS A 119 5.79 8.65 -9.13
CA LYS A 119 7.00 9.48 -9.13
C LYS A 119 6.65 10.97 -9.29
N PHE A 120 5.86 11.31 -10.29
CA PHE A 120 5.49 12.70 -10.55
C PHE A 120 4.72 13.32 -9.37
N MET A 121 3.77 12.59 -8.79
CA MET A 121 2.97 13.07 -7.66
C MET A 121 3.77 13.16 -6.36
N LEU A 122 4.71 12.24 -6.13
CA LEU A 122 5.64 12.28 -5.00
C LEU A 122 6.52 13.54 -5.04
N ASP A 123 7.01 13.90 -6.23
CA ASP A 123 7.82 15.10 -6.44
C ASP A 123 6.97 16.37 -6.36
N MET A 124 5.83 16.41 -7.04
CA MET A 124 4.94 17.59 -7.08
C MET A 124 4.44 17.99 -5.69
N TYR A 125 4.05 17.01 -4.85
CA TYR A 125 3.46 17.27 -3.54
C TYR A 125 4.43 17.02 -2.37
N ARG A 126 5.73 16.92 -2.62
CA ARG A 126 6.76 16.65 -1.60
C ARG A 126 6.65 17.59 -0.39
N GLY A 127 6.44 18.89 -0.63
CA GLY A 127 6.33 19.93 0.40
C GLY A 127 4.91 20.23 0.88
N ASN A 128 3.89 19.50 0.43
CA ASN A 128 2.50 19.74 0.84
C ASN A 128 2.06 18.72 1.90
N ASP A 129 2.08 19.12 3.17
CA ASP A 129 1.75 18.26 4.29
C ASP A 129 0.30 17.79 4.35
N ARG A 130 -0.60 18.43 3.60
CA ARG A 130 -1.99 18.01 3.48
C ARG A 130 -2.14 16.81 2.54
N ILE A 131 -1.22 16.62 1.60
CA ILE A 131 -1.20 15.43 0.74
C ILE A 131 -0.36 14.36 1.44
N MET A 132 -1.00 13.24 1.77
CA MET A 132 -0.37 12.14 2.51
C MET A 132 -0.41 10.81 1.76
N HIS A 133 -1.15 10.72 0.66
CA HIS A 133 -1.35 9.46 -0.05
C HIS A 133 -1.48 9.71 -1.56
N ILE A 134 -0.91 8.82 -2.35
CA ILE A 134 -1.09 8.75 -3.81
C ILE A 134 -1.61 7.36 -4.11
N SER A 135 -2.85 7.26 -4.60
CA SER A 135 -3.44 5.99 -4.96
C SER A 135 -3.11 5.63 -6.41
N GLY A 136 -2.98 4.35 -6.71
CA GLY A 136 -2.99 3.81 -8.08
C GLY A 136 -4.37 3.32 -8.52
N THR A 137 -5.31 3.17 -7.58
CA THR A 137 -6.62 2.58 -7.84
C THR A 137 -7.71 3.63 -7.88
N LEU A 138 -8.55 3.55 -8.91
CA LEU A 138 -9.77 4.35 -9.01
C LEU A 138 -10.98 3.51 -8.61
N MET A 139 -11.56 3.79 -7.44
CA MET A 139 -12.73 3.05 -6.95
C MET A 139 -14.08 3.58 -7.45
N ASN A 140 -14.16 4.88 -7.79
CA ASN A 140 -15.41 5.51 -8.19
C ASN A 140 -15.22 6.25 -9.52
N GLU A 141 -15.67 5.61 -10.60
CA GLU A 141 -15.65 6.15 -11.95
C GLU A 141 -16.47 7.45 -12.09
N GLU A 142 -17.50 7.64 -11.26
CA GLU A 142 -18.31 8.87 -11.26
C GLU A 142 -17.58 10.05 -10.61
N ALA A 143 -16.52 9.79 -9.84
CA ALA A 143 -15.71 10.83 -9.20
C ALA A 143 -14.63 11.43 -10.12
N LYS A 144 -14.53 10.96 -11.37
CA LYS A 144 -13.56 11.46 -12.34
C LYS A 144 -13.75 12.95 -12.62
N GLU A 145 -12.64 13.66 -12.70
CA GLU A 145 -12.62 15.06 -13.14
C GLU A 145 -12.24 15.16 -14.61
N SER A 146 -13.10 15.76 -15.43
CA SER A 146 -12.98 15.74 -16.90
C SER A 146 -11.80 16.54 -17.48
N ASN A 147 -11.10 17.35 -16.70
CA ASN A 147 -10.03 18.25 -17.16
C ASN A 147 -8.74 18.16 -16.32
N SER A 148 -8.49 17.03 -15.66
CA SER A 148 -7.27 16.82 -14.87
C SER A 148 -6.72 15.40 -15.12
N ASP A 149 -5.46 15.16 -14.81
CA ASP A 149 -4.89 13.80 -14.80
C ASP A 149 -5.23 13.07 -13.49
N HIS A 150 -5.53 13.82 -12.43
CA HIS A 150 -5.90 13.32 -11.09
C HIS A 150 -6.85 14.27 -10.35
N PHE A 151 -7.49 13.77 -9.30
CA PHE A 151 -8.30 14.55 -8.38
C PHE A 151 -7.91 14.26 -6.93
N PHE A 152 -8.51 14.99 -6.00
CA PHE A 152 -8.29 14.79 -4.57
C PHE A 152 -9.47 14.07 -3.92
N SER A 153 -9.15 13.07 -3.10
CA SER A 153 -10.12 12.33 -2.30
C SER A 153 -9.77 12.42 -0.82
N LEU A 154 -10.78 12.29 0.05
CA LEU A 154 -10.54 12.03 1.47
C LEU A 154 -10.20 10.54 1.73
N ILE A 155 -10.43 9.68 0.74
CA ILE A 155 -10.21 8.23 0.81
C ILE A 155 -8.91 7.88 0.08
N GLY A 156 -7.98 7.24 0.78
CA GLY A 156 -6.71 6.75 0.22
C GLY A 156 -6.72 5.25 0.05
N ASN A 157 -7.11 4.77 -1.13
CA ASN A 157 -7.12 3.34 -1.45
C ASN A 157 -5.70 2.81 -1.62
N THR A 158 -5.42 1.70 -0.94
CA THR A 158 -4.11 1.06 -0.78
C THR A 158 -3.79 -0.02 -1.81
N GLY A 159 -4.69 -0.29 -2.76
CA GLY A 159 -4.43 -1.20 -3.89
C GLY A 159 -3.42 -0.57 -4.85
N GLY A 160 -2.13 -0.77 -4.57
CA GLY A 160 -1.00 -0.08 -5.19
C GLY A 160 -1.00 1.42 -4.91
N TRP A 161 -0.01 1.90 -4.16
CA TRP A 161 0.00 3.30 -3.70
C TRP A 161 1.41 3.81 -3.44
N ALA A 162 1.52 5.10 -3.14
CA ALA A 162 2.77 5.71 -2.71
C ALA A 162 2.54 6.73 -1.60
N THR A 163 3.56 6.93 -0.78
CA THR A 163 3.54 7.92 0.29
C THR A 163 4.95 8.38 0.67
N TRP A 164 5.02 9.33 1.61
CA TRP A 164 6.24 9.86 2.17
C TRP A 164 6.42 9.40 3.61
N LYS A 165 7.68 9.29 4.05
CA LYS A 165 8.03 9.05 5.46
C LYS A 165 7.35 10.04 6.40
N ARG A 166 7.25 11.32 6.01
CA ARG A 166 6.57 12.37 6.79
C ARG A 166 5.09 12.07 7.03
N ALA A 167 4.43 11.38 6.11
CA ALA A 167 3.03 10.98 6.23
C ALA A 167 2.92 9.68 7.03
N TRP A 168 3.77 8.69 6.72
CA TRP A 168 3.79 7.40 7.44
C TRP A 168 4.13 7.54 8.92
N ASN A 169 4.99 8.49 9.31
CA ASN A 169 5.30 8.78 10.72
C ASN A 169 4.08 9.19 11.56
N LYS A 170 2.94 9.50 10.93
CA LYS A 170 1.68 9.81 11.61
C LYS A 170 0.78 8.58 11.78
N TYR A 171 1.16 7.44 11.20
CA TYR A 171 0.39 6.20 11.26
C TYR A 171 0.20 5.78 12.71
N ASP A 172 -1.06 5.56 13.06
CA ASP A 172 -1.50 5.21 14.41
C ASP A 172 -2.15 3.84 14.36
N PHE A 173 -1.34 2.80 14.58
CA PHE A 173 -1.81 1.41 14.59
C PHE A 173 -2.89 1.20 15.65
N TRP A 174 -2.74 1.74 16.86
CA TRP A 174 -3.71 1.49 17.92
C TRP A 174 -4.95 2.38 17.85
N MET A 175 -4.95 3.38 16.96
CA MET A 175 -6.03 4.35 16.79
C MET A 175 -6.42 5.03 18.12
N GLU A 176 -5.42 5.34 18.95
CA GLU A 176 -5.62 5.70 20.37
C GLU A 176 -6.53 6.92 20.56
N GLN A 177 -6.54 7.83 19.58
CA GLN A 177 -7.32 9.07 19.61
C GLN A 177 -8.70 8.93 18.95
N LEU A 178 -9.14 7.72 18.57
CA LEU A 178 -10.46 7.51 17.96
C LEU A 178 -11.62 8.01 18.87
N PRO A 179 -11.66 7.71 20.18
CA PRO A 179 -12.75 8.19 21.04
C PRO A 179 -12.85 9.72 21.11
N GLU A 180 -11.71 10.41 21.17
CA GLU A 180 -11.64 11.87 21.15
C GLU A 180 -12.10 12.44 19.81
N MET A 181 -11.64 11.84 18.70
CA MET A 181 -12.03 12.27 17.36
C MET A 181 -13.55 12.15 17.14
N LYS A 182 -14.18 11.09 17.66
CA LYS A 182 -15.63 10.88 17.63
C LYS A 182 -16.37 11.90 18.51
N SER A 183 -15.91 12.16 19.74
CA SER A 183 -16.57 13.09 20.66
C SER A 183 -16.55 14.53 20.13
N GLN A 184 -15.46 14.92 19.47
CA GLN A 184 -15.30 16.24 18.82
C GLN A 184 -16.01 16.34 17.47
N LYS A 185 -16.67 15.28 17.01
CA LYS A 185 -17.34 15.21 15.71
C LYS A 185 -16.44 15.61 14.53
N ARG A 186 -15.13 15.27 14.58
CA ARG A 186 -14.17 15.67 13.54
C ARG A 186 -14.46 15.03 12.18
N MET A 187 -14.99 13.81 12.15
CA MET A 187 -15.32 13.15 10.89
C MET A 187 -16.57 13.75 10.22
N GLN A 188 -17.53 14.22 11.01
CA GLN A 188 -18.74 14.88 10.55
C GLN A 188 -18.42 16.19 9.82
N SER A 189 -17.33 16.89 10.19
CA SER A 189 -16.92 18.10 9.47
C SER A 189 -16.21 17.81 8.14
N LEU A 190 -15.73 16.57 7.94
CA LEU A 190 -15.08 16.10 6.72
C LEU A 190 -16.06 15.44 5.75
N ILE A 191 -16.93 14.55 6.24
CA ILE A 191 -17.77 13.67 5.43
C ILE A 191 -19.22 14.12 5.55
N ARG A 192 -19.75 14.73 4.49
CA ARG A 192 -21.14 15.21 4.43
C ARG A 192 -22.17 14.11 4.18
N ASN A 193 -21.78 13.05 3.46
CA ASN A 193 -22.66 11.94 3.16
C ASN A 193 -22.79 11.03 4.38
N GLU A 194 -24.00 10.93 4.93
CA GLU A 194 -24.24 10.20 6.18
C GLU A 194 -23.94 8.69 6.06
N ASN A 195 -24.22 8.08 4.91
CA ASN A 195 -23.91 6.66 4.67
C ASN A 195 -22.40 6.41 4.66
N THR A 196 -21.63 7.28 4.01
CA THR A 196 -20.16 7.21 3.97
C THR A 196 -19.56 7.44 5.36
N LEU A 197 -20.09 8.41 6.11
CA LEU A 197 -19.67 8.67 7.48
C LEU A 197 -19.94 7.44 8.36
N LYS A 198 -21.16 6.88 8.29
CA LYS A 198 -21.54 5.70 9.06
C LYS A 198 -20.65 4.51 8.72
N TYR A 199 -20.42 4.25 7.42
CA TYR A 199 -19.55 3.19 6.95
C TYR A 199 -18.17 3.23 7.59
N TRP A 200 -17.51 4.41 7.59
CA TRP A 200 -16.18 4.54 8.17
C TRP A 200 -16.19 4.45 9.69
N LEU A 201 -17.18 5.05 10.37
CA LEU A 201 -17.30 4.94 11.82
C LEU A 201 -17.50 3.49 12.27
N ASP A 202 -18.35 2.73 11.59
CA ASP A 202 -18.58 1.31 11.89
C ASP A 202 -17.28 0.49 11.73
N ARG A 203 -16.51 0.73 10.64
CA ARG A 203 -15.22 0.05 10.42
C ARG A 203 -14.18 0.43 11.47
N PHE A 204 -14.11 1.70 11.86
CA PHE A 204 -13.20 2.14 12.91
C PHE A 204 -13.57 1.53 14.26
N ASP A 205 -14.85 1.46 14.60
CA ASP A 205 -15.31 0.83 15.84
C ASP A 205 -15.00 -0.67 15.86
N ALA A 206 -15.18 -1.36 14.74
CA ALA A 206 -14.83 -2.78 14.61
C ALA A 206 -13.34 -3.01 14.87
N VAL A 207 -12.46 -2.31 14.15
CA VAL A 207 -10.99 -2.45 14.31
C VAL A 207 -10.54 -1.98 15.69
N TYR A 208 -11.12 -0.91 16.22
CA TYR A 208 -10.79 -0.41 17.56
C TYR A 208 -11.18 -1.40 18.67
N ALA A 209 -12.22 -2.21 18.48
CA ALA A 209 -12.62 -3.25 19.42
C ALA A 209 -11.76 -4.53 19.33
N GLU A 210 -11.08 -4.80 18.21
CA GLU A 210 -10.22 -5.97 18.04
C GLU A 210 -8.96 -5.89 18.92
N GLU A 211 -8.64 -6.91 19.71
CA GLU A 211 -7.43 -6.91 20.53
C GLU A 211 -6.14 -6.84 19.70
N LYS A 212 -6.12 -7.52 18.54
CA LYS A 212 -4.91 -7.69 17.71
C LYS A 212 -4.79 -6.73 16.52
N LYS A 213 -5.85 -5.96 16.22
CA LYS A 213 -5.96 -5.09 15.03
C LYS A 213 -5.57 -5.78 13.72
N GLN A 214 -6.56 -6.29 12.99
CA GLN A 214 -6.31 -7.10 11.80
C GLN A 214 -6.40 -6.33 10.47
N ASN A 215 -6.71 -5.03 10.49
CA ASN A 215 -6.96 -4.25 9.28
C ASN A 215 -6.15 -2.94 9.20
N TRP A 216 -4.94 -3.04 8.64
CA TRP A 216 -4.00 -1.92 8.50
C TRP A 216 -4.51 -0.81 7.57
N GLU A 217 -5.29 -1.14 6.54
CA GLU A 217 -5.86 -0.16 5.61
C GLU A 217 -6.86 0.75 6.33
N VAL A 218 -7.69 0.18 7.21
CA VAL A 218 -8.63 0.96 8.05
C VAL A 218 -7.86 1.86 9.01
N GLN A 219 -6.78 1.37 9.63
CA GLN A 219 -5.92 2.18 10.51
C GLN A 219 -5.23 3.32 9.72
N TRP A 220 -4.83 3.07 8.47
CA TRP A 220 -4.23 4.08 7.59
C TRP A 220 -5.28 5.13 7.18
N GLN A 221 -6.48 4.72 6.78
CA GLN A 221 -7.57 5.64 6.47
C GLN A 221 -7.98 6.49 7.69
N TYR A 222 -7.99 5.89 8.89
CA TYR A 222 -8.14 6.64 10.13
C TYR A 222 -7.08 7.72 10.28
N THR A 223 -5.81 7.38 10.02
CA THR A 223 -4.69 8.32 10.05
C THR A 223 -4.90 9.48 9.07
N LEU A 224 -5.40 9.21 7.86
CA LEU A 224 -5.72 10.25 6.88
C LEU A 224 -6.80 11.22 7.40
N PHE A 225 -7.92 10.69 7.91
CA PHE A 225 -9.00 11.55 8.45
C PHE A 225 -8.56 12.35 9.68
N LYS A 226 -7.85 11.71 10.61
CA LYS A 226 -7.30 12.35 11.82
C LYS A 226 -6.47 13.58 11.49
N ASN A 227 -5.78 13.55 10.35
CA ASN A 227 -4.89 14.62 9.88
C ASN A 227 -5.51 15.54 8.82
N TYR A 228 -6.82 15.45 8.55
CA TYR A 228 -7.49 16.21 7.48
C TYR A 228 -6.79 16.08 6.11
N ALA A 229 -6.17 14.92 5.89
CA ALA A 229 -5.31 14.67 4.74
C ALA A 229 -6.11 14.37 3.48
N LEU A 230 -5.48 14.61 2.34
CA LEU A 230 -6.01 14.28 1.03
C LEU A 230 -5.14 13.20 0.37
N ALA A 231 -5.81 12.35 -0.40
CA ALA A 231 -5.25 11.40 -1.32
C ALA A 231 -5.31 11.99 -2.75
N VAL A 232 -4.22 11.84 -3.50
CA VAL A 232 -4.21 12.02 -4.95
C VAL A 232 -4.72 10.74 -5.58
N VAL A 233 -5.70 10.84 -6.49
CA VAL A 233 -6.32 9.69 -7.17
C VAL A 233 -6.27 9.92 -8.69
N PRO A 234 -5.77 8.96 -9.49
CA PRO A 234 -5.73 9.10 -10.93
C PRO A 234 -7.15 9.07 -11.52
N ASN A 235 -7.34 9.73 -12.66
CA ASN A 235 -8.62 9.67 -13.39
C ASN A 235 -8.83 8.37 -14.19
N THR A 236 -7.87 7.44 -14.12
CA THR A 236 -7.97 6.10 -14.67
C THR A 236 -7.37 5.12 -13.68
N ASN A 237 -7.93 3.91 -13.61
CA ASN A 237 -7.36 2.86 -12.79
C ASN A 237 -5.98 2.43 -13.31
N LEU A 238 -4.93 2.53 -12.50
CA LEU A 238 -3.54 2.19 -12.88
C LEU A 238 -3.07 0.85 -12.27
N ILE A 239 -3.90 0.23 -11.44
CA ILE A 239 -3.66 -1.06 -10.79
C ILE A 239 -4.80 -2.00 -11.12
N SER A 240 -4.49 -3.21 -11.59
CA SER A 240 -5.50 -4.28 -11.73
C SER A 240 -5.41 -5.21 -10.54
N SER A 241 -6.49 -5.38 -9.78
CA SER A 241 -6.57 -6.44 -8.77
C SER A 241 -6.63 -7.79 -9.49
N ILE A 242 -5.74 -8.70 -9.08
CA ILE A 242 -5.63 -10.04 -9.69
C ILE A 242 -6.04 -11.18 -8.74
N ASP A 243 -6.70 -10.85 -7.64
CA ASP A 243 -7.31 -11.82 -6.68
C ASP A 243 -8.16 -12.89 -7.39
N TYR A 244 -8.78 -12.55 -8.52
CA TYR A 244 -9.69 -13.43 -9.25
C TYR A 244 -9.03 -14.34 -10.30
N MET A 245 -7.73 -14.19 -10.57
CA MET A 245 -7.06 -14.99 -11.61
C MET A 245 -6.50 -16.31 -11.08
N ALA A 246 -6.27 -16.42 -9.77
CA ALA A 246 -5.92 -17.67 -9.10
C ALA A 246 -7.15 -18.14 -8.31
N GLY A 247 -7.87 -19.14 -8.82
CA GLY A 247 -9.06 -19.66 -8.15
C GLY A 247 -8.73 -20.16 -6.74
N ALA A 248 -9.16 -19.43 -5.71
CA ALA A 248 -9.31 -19.93 -4.36
C ALA A 248 -10.44 -19.17 -3.64
N SER A 249 -11.38 -19.97 -3.15
CA SER A 249 -12.62 -19.64 -2.44
C SER A 249 -12.43 -18.85 -1.15
N LEU A 250 -13.48 -18.06 -0.84
CA LEU A 250 -13.87 -17.37 0.40
C LEU A 250 -13.14 -17.80 1.69
#